data_AF-A0A5C8VDL4-F1
#
_entry.id   AF-A0A5C8VDL4-F1
#
_cell.length_a   1.000
_cell.length_b   1.000
_cell.length_c   1.000
_cell.angle_alpha   90.00
_cell.angle_beta   90.00
_cell.angle_gamma   90.00
#
_symmetry.space_group_name_H-M   'P 1'
#
loop_
_entity.id
_entity.type
_entity.pdbx_description
1 polymer ?
#
loop_
_entity_poly.entity_id
_entity_poly.type
_entity_poly.pdbx_seq_one_letter_code
_entity_poly.pdbx_strand_id
1 'polypeptide(L)'
;MSYFDEKLVYPDGAILQLRIWQVPQPVRGSTHGFKYSLFYGRPGFRIVAYDNEAGKGDHVHRFNTETAYTFVSVERLVADFLAEVSLLRGGAL
;
A
#
# COMPACT_ATOMS: atom_id res chain seq x y z
N MET A 1 6.36 6.43 -18.56
CA MET A 1 5.68 6.43 -17.24
C MET A 1 5.14 5.03 -17.04
N SER A 2 5.74 4.26 -16.14
CA SER A 2 5.23 2.93 -15.79
C SER A 2 4.12 3.08 -14.74
N TYR A 3 2.99 2.42 -14.98
CA TYR A 3 1.81 2.37 -14.12
C TYR A 3 1.47 0.91 -13.88
N PHE A 4 1.30 0.54 -12.61
CA PHE A 4 0.88 -0.79 -12.17
C PHE A 4 -0.38 -0.65 -11.32
N ASP A 5 -1.45 -1.34 -11.70
CA ASP A 5 -2.73 -1.40 -10.96
C ASP A 5 -3.27 -2.82 -11.03
N GLU A 6 -3.12 -3.53 -9.92
CA GLU A 6 -3.66 -4.88 -9.74
C GLU A 6 -4.72 -4.86 -8.66
N LYS A 7 -5.84 -5.54 -8.91
CA LYS A 7 -6.93 -5.65 -7.95
C LYS A 7 -7.44 -7.09 -7.91
N LEU A 8 -7.47 -7.64 -6.70
CA LEU A 8 -8.04 -8.94 -6.40
C LEU A 8 -9.22 -8.77 -5.43
N VAL A 9 -10.33 -9.43 -5.74
CA VAL A 9 -11.48 -9.55 -4.84
C VAL A 9 -11.61 -11.01 -4.45
N TYR A 10 -11.49 -11.30 -3.16
CA TYR A 10 -11.56 -12.65 -2.62
C TYR A 10 -13.01 -13.13 -2.46
N PRO A 11 -13.26 -14.46 -2.39
CA PRO A 11 -14.60 -15.00 -2.17
C PRO A 11 -15.27 -14.54 -0.87
N ASP A 12 -14.48 -14.19 0.15
CA ASP A 12 -14.95 -13.65 1.43
C ASP A 12 -15.33 -12.16 1.37
N GLY A 13 -15.21 -11.52 0.20
CA GLY A 13 -15.48 -10.10 -0.03
C GLY A 13 -14.34 -9.15 0.37
N ALA A 14 -13.19 -9.67 0.79
CA ALA A 14 -12.00 -8.85 0.98
C ALA A 14 -11.44 -8.37 -0.37
N ILE A 15 -10.79 -7.21 -0.35
CA ILE A 15 -10.22 -6.55 -1.52
C ILE A 15 -8.75 -6.30 -1.23
N LEU A 16 -7.90 -6.76 -2.14
CA LEU A 16 -6.49 -6.37 -2.22
C LEU A 16 -6.33 -5.52 -3.48
N GLN A 17 -5.72 -4.35 -3.35
CA GLN A 17 -5.41 -3.50 -4.50
C GLN A 17 -4.00 -2.92 -4.37
N LEU A 18 -3.20 -3.03 -5.43
CA LEU A 18 -1.85 -2.49 -5.53
C LEU A 18 -1.83 -1.45 -6.65
N ARG A 19 -1.61 -0.18 -6.32
CA ARG A 19 -1.39 0.86 -7.31
C ARG A 19 -0.04 1.53 -7.09
N ILE A 20 0.80 1.52 -8.12
CA ILE A 20 2.15 2.11 -8.07
C ILE A 20 2.44 2.79 -9.41
N TRP A 21 2.93 4.02 -9.36
CA TRP A 21 3.32 4.75 -10.57
C TRP A 21 4.50 5.68 -10.34
N GLN A 22 5.31 5.85 -11.38
CA GLN A 22 6.41 6.81 -11.36
C GLN A 22 5.90 8.23 -11.52
N VAL A 23 6.46 9.15 -10.73
CA VAL A 23 6.18 10.58 -10.78
C VAL A 23 7.45 11.35 -11.15
N PRO A 24 7.34 12.46 -11.91
CA PRO A 24 8.51 13.23 -12.35
C PRO A 24 9.24 13.94 -11.20
N GLN A 25 8.55 14.13 -10.07
CA GLN A 25 9.09 14.70 -8.84
C GLN A 25 8.57 13.87 -7.67
N PRO A 26 9.39 13.60 -6.62
CA PRO A 26 8.94 12.91 -5.43
C PRO A 26 7.68 13.55 -4.83
N VAL A 27 6.79 12.71 -4.28
CA VAL A 27 5.68 13.21 -3.45
C VAL A 27 6.28 13.95 -2.25
N ARG A 28 5.80 15.15 -1.94
CA ARG A 28 6.33 15.94 -0.82
C ARG A 28 6.29 15.13 0.48
N GLY A 29 7.44 14.90 1.10
CA GLY A 29 7.60 14.06 2.29
C GLY A 29 8.18 12.67 2.00
N SER A 30 8.23 12.25 0.74
CA SER A 30 8.94 11.06 0.27
C SER A 30 10.25 11.45 -0.42
N THR A 31 11.22 10.53 -0.44
CA THR A 31 12.56 10.77 -1.04
C THR A 31 12.76 10.06 -2.37
N HIS A 32 11.71 9.46 -2.93
CA HIS A 32 11.76 8.62 -4.12
C HIS A 32 10.74 9.06 -5.19
N GLY A 33 10.96 8.65 -6.45
CA GLY A 33 10.15 9.03 -7.61
C GLY A 33 8.88 8.19 -7.84
N PHE A 34 8.25 7.69 -6.77
CA PHE A 34 7.05 6.85 -6.88
C PHE A 34 5.90 7.43 -6.06
N LYS A 35 4.68 7.30 -6.58
CA LYS A 35 3.45 7.44 -5.81
C LYS A 35 2.75 6.10 -5.76
N TYR A 36 2.22 5.74 -4.60
CA TYR A 36 1.63 4.43 -4.40
C TYR A 36 0.40 4.46 -3.47
N SER A 37 -0.45 3.45 -3.65
CA SER A 37 -1.60 3.15 -2.80
C SER A 37 -1.82 1.65 -2.83
N LEU A 38 -1.39 0.96 -1.77
CA LEU A 38 -1.58 -0.46 -1.56
C LEU A 38 -2.65 -0.60 -0.47
N PHE A 39 -3.73 -1.31 -0.76
CA PHE A 39 -4.92 -1.37 0.09
C PHE A 39 -5.33 -2.82 0.32
N TYR A 40 -5.60 -3.15 1.58
CA TYR A 40 -6.31 -4.37 1.95
C TYR A 40 -7.45 -4.06 2.91
N GLY A 41 -8.63 -4.58 2.61
CA GLY A 41 -9.81 -4.32 3.41
C GLY A 41 -11.08 -4.92 2.83
N ARG A 42 -12.22 -4.33 3.17
CA ARG A 42 -13.56 -4.66 2.69
C ARG A 42 -14.21 -3.40 2.14
N PRO A 43 -15.34 -3.50 1.41
CA PRO A 43 -16.09 -2.32 1.01
C PRO A 43 -16.36 -1.38 2.20
N GLY A 44 -15.88 -0.14 2.11
CA GLY A 44 -16.03 0.87 3.16
C GLY A 44 -15.15 0.68 4.41
N PHE A 45 -14.30 -0.34 4.47
CA PHE A 45 -13.50 -0.63 5.66
C PHE A 45 -12.05 -1.00 5.32
N ARG A 46 -11.10 -0.13 5.70
CA ARG A 46 -9.67 -0.36 5.54
C ARG A 46 -9.13 -1.16 6.71
N ILE A 47 -8.44 -2.26 6.43
CA ILE A 47 -7.72 -3.04 7.44
C ILE A 47 -6.26 -2.58 7.48
N VAL A 48 -5.58 -2.62 6.33
CA VAL A 48 -4.23 -2.06 6.19
C VAL A 48 -4.10 -1.32 4.86
N ALA A 49 -3.38 -0.20 4.85
CA ALA A 49 -2.95 0.43 3.61
C ALA A 49 -1.57 1.03 3.74
N TYR A 50 -0.78 0.93 2.67
CA TYR A 50 0.50 1.63 2.54
C TYR A 50 0.30 2.68 1.46
N ASP A 51 0.52 3.94 1.78
CA ASP A 51 0.44 5.02 0.80
C ASP A 51 1.48 6.12 1.10
N ASN A 52 1.63 7.03 0.15
CA ASN A 52 2.39 8.25 0.37
C ASN A 52 1.58 9.50 0.02
N GLU A 53 1.50 10.42 0.99
CA GLU A 53 0.66 11.61 0.92
C GLU A 53 1.49 12.89 1.06
N ALA A 54 1.19 13.89 0.24
CA ALA A 54 1.93 15.15 0.21
C ALA A 54 1.86 15.89 1.55
N GLY A 55 2.97 15.94 2.27
CA GLY A 55 3.08 16.56 3.60
C GLY A 55 3.20 15.56 4.75
N LYS A 56 2.86 14.29 4.51
CA LYS A 56 3.09 13.19 5.46
C LYS A 56 4.26 12.30 5.04
N GLY A 57 4.45 12.15 3.73
CA GLY A 57 5.39 11.18 3.17
C GLY A 57 4.83 9.76 3.23
N ASP A 58 5.75 8.81 3.31
CA ASP A 58 5.48 7.37 3.28
C ASP A 58 4.92 6.89 4.62
N HIS A 59 3.76 6.23 4.61
CA HIS A 59 3.13 5.77 5.84
C HIS A 59 2.26 4.53 5.66
N VAL A 60 1.95 3.88 6.79
CA VAL A 60 1.04 2.75 6.88
C VAL A 60 -0.15 3.12 7.76
N HIS A 61 -1.35 2.86 7.25
CA HIS A 61 -2.59 2.82 8.01
C HIS A 61 -2.84 1.38 8.47
N ARG A 62 -2.99 1.18 9.77
CA ARG A 62 -3.52 -0.06 10.37
C ARG A 62 -4.82 0.30 11.07
N PHE A 63 -5.94 -0.06 10.46
CA PHE A 63 -7.27 0.44 10.83
C PHE A 63 -7.28 1.98 10.87
N ASN A 64 -7.34 2.55 12.08
CA ASN A 64 -7.40 3.99 12.36
C ASN A 64 -6.06 4.57 12.84
N THR A 65 -5.01 3.75 12.93
CA THR A 65 -3.69 4.18 13.38
C THR A 65 -2.77 4.39 12.18
N GLU A 66 -2.19 5.57 12.10
CA GLU A 66 -1.23 5.95 11.07
C GLU A 66 0.19 5.94 11.67
N THR A 67 1.15 5.37 10.95
CA THR A 67 2.57 5.33 11.36
C THR A 67 3.47 5.54 10.15
N ALA A 68 4.62 6.18 10.35
CA ALA A 68 5.60 6.37 9.29
C ALA A 68 6.09 5.02 8.72
N TYR A 69 6.32 4.98 7.41
CA TYR A 69 6.90 3.84 6.70
C TYR A 69 8.25 4.24 6.11
N THR A 70 9.27 3.40 6.26
CA THR A 70 10.57 3.66 5.63
C THR A 70 10.60 2.99 4.26
N PHE A 71 10.47 3.79 3.20
CA PHE A 71 10.60 3.29 1.85
C PHE A 71 12.04 2.83 1.56
N VAL A 72 12.20 1.62 1.02
CA VAL A 72 13.50 1.06 0.59
C VAL A 72 13.50 0.84 -0.93
N SER A 73 12.53 0.10 -1.43
CA SER A 73 12.31 -0.12 -2.86
C SER A 73 10.84 -0.49 -3.12
N VAL A 74 10.43 -0.52 -4.38
CA VAL A 74 9.08 -0.97 -4.78
C VAL A 74 8.88 -2.44 -4.43
N GLU A 75 9.89 -3.28 -4.66
CA GLU A 75 9.86 -4.70 -4.34
C GLU A 75 9.68 -4.92 -2.83
N ARG A 76 10.40 -4.13 -2.01
CA ARG A 76 10.27 -4.20 -0.55
C ARG A 76 8.90 -3.71 -0.07
N LEU A 77 8.39 -2.62 -0.63
CA LEU A 77 7.04 -2.11 -0.37
C LEU A 77 5.97 -3.18 -0.64
N VAL A 78 6.04 -3.84 -1.79
CA VAL A 78 5.09 -4.90 -2.15
C VAL A 78 5.25 -6.12 -1.23
N ALA A 79 6.49 -6.54 -0.95
CA ALA A 79 6.76 -7.68 -0.08
C ALA A 79 6.25 -7.46 1.36
N ASP A 80 6.53 -6.30 1.95
CA ASP A 80 6.09 -5.96 3.31
C ASP A 80 4.57 -5.91 3.39
N PHE A 81 3.92 -5.28 2.41
CA PHE A 81 2.46 -5.22 2.34
C PHE A 81 1.83 -6.62 2.19
N LEU A 82 2.30 -7.44 1.25
CA LEU A 82 1.75 -8.79 1.03
C LEU A 82 1.99 -9.71 2.23
N ALA A 83 3.13 -9.59 2.91
CA ALA A 83 3.40 -10.32 4.15
C ALA A 83 2.39 -9.96 5.24
N GLU A 84 2.09 -8.67 5.43
CA GLU A 84 1.08 -8.22 6.40
C GLU A 84 -0.33 -8.70 6.02
N VAL A 85 -0.71 -8.64 4.73
CA VAL A 85 -1.99 -9.18 4.26
C VAL A 85 -2.09 -10.69 4.48
N SER A 86 -1.02 -11.45 4.20
CA SER A 86 -0.99 -12.89 4.45
C SER A 86 -1.26 -13.20 5.92
N LEU A 87 -0.59 -12.50 6.84
CA LEU A 87 -0.82 -12.67 8.28
C LEU A 87 -2.28 -12.35 8.67
N LEU A 88 -2.85 -11.26 8.14
CA LEU A 88 -4.25 -10.88 8.37
C LEU A 88 -5.26 -11.89 7.80
N ARG A 89 -4.85 -12.67 6.79
CA ARG A 89 -5.65 -13.72 6.15
C ARG A 89 -5.41 -15.12 6.72
N GLY A 90 -4.62 -15.24 7.79
CA GLY A 90 -4.30 -16.53 8.41
C GLY A 90 -3.24 -17.35 7.66
N GLY A 91 -2.34 -16.67 6.94
CA GLY A 91 -1.21 -17.27 6.23
C GLY A 91 -1.46 -17.62 4.76
N ALA A 92 -2.59 -17.20 4.18
CA ALA A 92 -2.95 -17.47 2.78
C ALA A 92 -3.16 -16.17 1.99
N LEU A 93 -2.56 -16.12 0.80
CA LEU A 93 -2.80 -15.11 -0.25
C LEU A 93 -3.46 -15.79 -1.45
#